data_AF-A0AAD9MAI8-F1
#
_entry.id   AF-A0AAD9MAI8-F1
#
_cell.length_a   1.000
_cell.length_b   1.000
_cell.length_c   1.000
_cell.angle_alpha   90.00
_cell.angle_beta   90.00
_cell.angle_gamma   90.00
#
_symmetry.space_group_name_H-M   'P 1'
#
loop_
_entity.id
_entity.type
_entity.pdbx_description
1 polymer ?
#
loop_
_entity_poly.entity_id
_entity_poly.type
_entity_poly.pdbx_seq_one_letter_code
_entity_poly.pdbx_strand_id
1 'polypeptide(L)'
;MVKKQPPGNPARNLRGSPRPGQQQQQQQQQHQHQHPPASLFTERLSLATQQRTLDLFAATFQDVLTSPAFGTTLQAIKKALFERAFARAFQQPEFLSVYAARWSPTRALWT
;
A
#
# COMPACT_ATOMS: atom_id res chain seq x y z
N MET A 1 -40.38 20.45 -31.16
CA MET A 1 -41.70 20.68 -30.53
C MET A 1 -42.77 19.86 -31.26
N VAL A 2 -43.10 18.66 -30.78
CA VAL A 2 -44.39 17.96 -30.96
C VAL A 2 -44.46 17.00 -29.74
N LYS A 3 -45.18 17.27 -28.65
CA LYS A 3 -46.64 17.29 -28.38
C LYS A 3 -47.08 15.97 -27.71
N LYS A 4 -47.49 16.07 -26.43
CA LYS A 4 -48.69 15.51 -25.77
C LYS A 4 -48.43 14.84 -24.40
N GLN A 5 -49.06 15.42 -23.38
CA GLN A 5 -49.29 14.86 -22.04
C GLN A 5 -50.69 14.18 -21.98
N PRO A 6 -51.00 13.42 -20.89
CA PRO A 6 -51.88 12.24 -20.85
C PRO A 6 -53.32 12.63 -20.38
N PRO A 7 -54.25 11.71 -20.02
CA PRO A 7 -54.22 10.99 -18.73
C PRO A 7 -54.92 9.60 -18.75
N GLY A 8 -54.93 8.90 -17.61
CA GLY A 8 -55.96 7.88 -17.34
C GLY A 8 -55.47 6.63 -16.63
N ASN A 9 -55.41 6.67 -15.30
CA ASN A 9 -55.38 5.50 -14.45
C ASN A 9 -56.81 5.24 -13.94
N PRO A 10 -57.24 3.99 -13.73
CA PRO A 10 -57.80 3.68 -12.43
C PRO A 10 -57.35 2.34 -11.84
N ALA A 11 -57.31 2.34 -10.51
CA ALA A 11 -56.93 1.29 -9.57
C ALA A 11 -57.87 0.06 -9.55
N ARG A 12 -57.41 -1.04 -8.88
CA ARG A 12 -58.09 -1.83 -7.79
C ARG A 12 -57.49 -3.26 -7.72
N ASN A 13 -56.56 -3.56 -6.81
CA ASN A 13 -56.71 -4.14 -5.46
C ASN A 13 -57.44 -5.52 -5.37
N LEU A 14 -56.75 -6.56 -4.81
CA LEU A 14 -57.05 -7.27 -3.54
C LEU A 14 -56.59 -8.75 -3.50
N ARG A 15 -55.87 -9.14 -2.41
CA ARG A 15 -55.85 -10.43 -1.63
C ARG A 15 -55.51 -11.74 -2.36
N GLY A 16 -54.76 -12.72 -1.83
CA GLY A 16 -54.17 -12.98 -0.51
C GLY A 16 -54.02 -14.51 -0.29
N SER A 17 -52.79 -15.01 -0.04
CA SER A 17 -52.33 -16.22 0.72
C SER A 17 -52.89 -17.64 0.41
N PRO A 18 -52.29 -18.78 0.88
CA PRO A 18 -51.15 -19.00 1.78
C PRO A 18 -50.07 -20.03 1.31
N ARG A 19 -48.98 -20.14 2.09
CA ARG A 19 -47.88 -21.13 1.99
C ARG A 19 -48.31 -22.51 2.52
N PRO A 20 -47.68 -23.61 2.06
CA PRO A 20 -46.92 -24.42 3.01
C PRO A 20 -45.61 -24.99 2.41
N GLY A 21 -44.54 -24.97 3.19
CA GLY A 21 -43.22 -25.48 2.78
C GLY A 21 -42.10 -24.84 3.59
N GLN A 22 -42.23 -24.86 4.91
CA GLN A 22 -41.08 -24.62 5.78
C GLN A 22 -40.20 -25.88 5.82
N GLN A 23 -38.91 -25.64 6.09
CA GLN A 23 -37.90 -26.58 6.59
C GLN A 23 -37.11 -27.36 5.55
N GLN A 24 -36.00 -26.72 5.15
CA GLN A 24 -34.64 -27.26 4.92
C GLN A 24 -34.07 -26.45 3.75
N GLN A 25 -33.38 -25.33 3.98
CA GLN A 25 -31.97 -25.34 4.30
C GLN A 25 -31.61 -24.03 5.02
N GLN A 26 -31.60 -24.07 6.34
CA GLN A 26 -31.15 -22.98 7.21
C GLN A 26 -29.71 -23.23 7.71
N GLN A 27 -28.87 -23.95 6.94
CA GLN A 27 -27.55 -24.40 7.40
C GLN A 27 -26.38 -24.14 6.45
N GLN A 28 -26.46 -23.14 5.57
CA GLN A 28 -25.25 -22.66 4.86
C GLN A 28 -25.00 -21.15 5.04
N GLN A 29 -25.49 -20.57 6.14
CA GLN A 29 -24.97 -19.32 6.69
C GLN A 29 -23.92 -19.64 7.76
N GLN A 30 -22.71 -20.08 7.38
CA GLN A 30 -21.56 -20.02 8.32
C GLN A 30 -20.16 -20.26 7.73
N HIS A 31 -19.97 -20.11 6.42
CA HIS A 31 -18.62 -20.06 5.85
C HIS A 31 -18.40 -18.76 5.07
N GLN A 32 -18.69 -17.63 5.71
CA GLN A 32 -17.85 -16.44 5.49
C GLN A 32 -16.49 -16.79 6.05
N HIS A 33 -15.66 -17.47 5.25
CA HIS A 33 -14.24 -17.57 5.52
C HIS A 33 -13.68 -16.16 5.40
N GLN A 34 -13.68 -15.49 6.55
CA GLN A 34 -12.85 -14.40 6.97
C GLN A 34 -11.78 -14.09 5.92
N HIS A 35 -12.04 -13.10 5.06
CA HIS A 35 -10.92 -12.33 4.55
C HIS A 35 -10.20 -11.81 5.81
N PRO A 36 -8.88 -12.05 5.98
CA PRO A 36 -8.16 -11.36 7.05
C PRO A 36 -8.48 -9.87 6.89
N PRO A 37 -8.73 -9.13 7.99
CA PRO A 37 -8.93 -7.69 7.85
C PRO A 37 -7.71 -7.16 7.10
N ALA A 38 -7.94 -6.55 5.93
CA ALA A 38 -6.91 -5.91 5.12
C ALA A 38 -6.38 -4.63 5.80
N SER A 39 -6.25 -4.65 7.12
CA SER A 39 -5.86 -3.55 7.98
C SER A 39 -4.61 -3.91 8.77
N LEU A 40 -3.65 -4.57 8.12
CA LEU A 40 -2.36 -4.88 8.76
C LEU A 40 -1.21 -3.99 8.30
N PHE A 41 -1.30 -3.21 7.21
CA PHE A 41 -0.09 -2.60 6.63
C PHE A 41 -0.22 -1.26 5.90
N THR A 42 -1.04 -0.29 6.33
CA THR A 42 -0.92 1.09 5.80
C THR A 42 -1.49 2.15 6.77
N GLU A 43 -1.04 2.18 8.02
CA GLU A 43 -1.21 3.40 8.81
C GLU A 43 -0.11 4.37 8.38
N ARG A 44 -0.48 5.35 7.55
CA ARG A 44 0.45 6.41 7.12
C ARG A 44 1.00 7.08 8.38
N LEU A 45 2.30 6.96 8.61
CA LEU A 45 2.98 7.57 9.75
C LEU A 45 2.60 9.05 9.88
N SER A 46 2.42 9.54 11.10
CA SER A 46 2.22 10.98 11.32
C SER A 46 3.42 11.77 10.79
N LEU A 47 3.20 13.01 10.35
CA LEU A 47 4.28 13.86 9.80
C LEU A 47 5.46 13.99 10.78
N ALA A 48 5.18 14.12 12.08
CA ALA A 48 6.21 14.17 13.12
C ALA A 48 7.04 12.89 13.19
N THR A 49 6.42 11.72 12.99
CA THR A 49 7.12 10.43 12.99
C THR A 49 7.96 10.25 11.72
N GLN A 50 7.43 10.68 10.57
CA GLN A 50 8.18 10.69 9.32
C GLN A 50 9.44 11.57 9.44
N GLN A 51 9.31 12.78 9.96
CA GLN A 51 10.45 13.69 10.14
C GLN A 51 11.48 13.12 11.12
N ARG A 52 11.04 12.63 12.29
CA ARG A 52 11.96 11.99 13.27
C ARG A 52 12.71 10.81 12.65
N THR A 53 12.05 10.03 11.79
CA THR A 53 12.68 8.93 11.07
C THR A 53 13.77 9.44 10.13
N LEU A 54 13.48 10.49 9.36
CA LEU A 54 14.47 11.13 8.48
C LEU A 54 15.64 11.73 9.27
N ASP A 55 15.38 12.38 10.39
CA ASP A 55 16.41 12.96 11.26
C ASP A 55 17.35 11.87 11.80
N LEU A 56 16.81 10.71 12.18
CA LEU A 56 17.59 9.56 12.61
C LEU A 56 18.51 9.05 11.48
N PHE A 57 17.98 8.93 10.26
CA PHE A 57 18.79 8.55 9.10
C PHE A 57 19.90 9.58 8.81
N ALA A 58 19.56 10.87 8.84
CA ALA A 58 20.53 11.94 8.60
C ALA A 58 21.66 11.94 9.64
N ALA A 59 21.32 11.75 10.92
CA ALA A 59 22.30 11.66 12.00
C ALA A 59 23.17 10.40 11.87
N THR A 60 22.57 9.24 11.59
CA THR A 60 23.27 7.95 11.50
C THR A 60 24.25 7.92 10.32
N PHE A 61 23.85 8.50 9.19
CA PHE A 61 24.66 8.50 7.96
C PHE A 61 25.46 9.80 7.78
N GLN A 62 25.58 10.65 8.79
CA GLN A 62 26.18 11.97 8.64
C GLN A 62 27.59 11.88 8.03
N ASP A 63 28.46 11.03 8.58
CA ASP A 63 29.83 10.85 8.08
C ASP A 63 29.87 10.39 6.62
N VAL A 64 28.94 9.50 6.26
CA VAL A 64 28.80 8.96 4.89
C VAL A 64 28.31 10.05 3.94
N LEU A 65 27.31 10.84 4.34
CA LEU A 65 26.70 11.89 3.53
C LEU A 65 27.63 13.09 3.32
N THR A 66 28.50 13.39 4.28
CA THR A 66 29.49 14.47 4.17
C THR A 66 30.80 14.02 3.53
N SER A 67 30.99 12.72 3.30
CA SER A 67 32.20 12.20 2.69
C SER A 67 32.39 12.78 1.28
N PRO A 68 33.58 13.30 0.94
CA PRO A 68 33.87 13.77 -0.42
C PRO A 68 33.79 12.63 -1.45
N ALA A 69 33.96 11.38 -1.02
CA ALA A 69 33.85 10.19 -1.86
C ALA A 69 32.40 9.70 -2.03
N PHE A 70 31.41 10.33 -1.40
CA PHE A 70 30.01 9.88 -1.48
C PHE A 70 29.51 9.81 -2.92
N GLY A 71 29.72 10.88 -3.69
CA GLY A 71 29.24 10.96 -5.08
C GLY A 71 29.88 9.93 -5.99
N THR A 72 31.20 9.74 -5.89
CA THR A 72 31.93 8.75 -6.71
C THR A 72 31.53 7.33 -6.36
N THR A 73 31.42 7.02 -5.07
CA THR A 73 30.96 5.71 -4.57
C THR A 73 29.53 5.42 -5.01
N LEU A 74 28.63 6.40 -4.93
CA LEU A 74 27.25 6.24 -5.37
C LEU A 74 27.15 5.92 -6.87
N GLN A 75 27.96 6.55 -7.73
CA GLN A 75 27.99 6.21 -9.16
C GLN A 75 28.55 4.81 -9.40
N ALA A 76 29.57 4.38 -8.65
CA ALA A 76 30.11 3.03 -8.74
C ALA A 76 29.06 1.97 -8.36
N ILE A 77 28.29 2.21 -7.29
CA ILE A 77 27.17 1.34 -6.90
C ILE A 77 26.13 1.28 -8.01
N LYS A 78 25.70 2.44 -8.54
CA LYS A 78 24.71 2.48 -9.64
C LYS A 78 25.16 1.68 -10.86
N LYS A 79 26.45 1.79 -11.24
CA LYS A 79 27.03 1.01 -12.33
C LYS A 79 27.00 -0.49 -12.02
N ALA A 80 27.43 -0.90 -10.83
CA ALA A 80 27.42 -2.31 -10.43
C ALA A 80 26.00 -2.90 -10.40
N LEU A 81 24.99 -2.13 -9.96
CA LEU A 81 23.58 -2.54 -10.00
C LEU A 81 23.07 -2.70 -11.45
N PHE A 82 23.46 -1.80 -12.35
CA PHE A 82 23.11 -1.89 -13.76
C PHE A 82 23.74 -3.13 -14.43
N GLU A 83 25.00 -3.43 -14.12
CA GLU A 83 25.73 -4.60 -14.61
C GLU A 83 25.31 -5.92 -13.92
N ARG A 84 24.35 -5.88 -12.99
CA ARG A 84 23.95 -7.01 -12.13
C ARG A 84 25.11 -7.63 -11.33
N ALA A 85 26.16 -6.86 -11.09
CA ALA A 85 27.33 -7.25 -10.32
C ALA A 85 27.09 -7.01 -8.80
N PHE A 86 26.15 -7.76 -8.21
CA PHE A 86 25.71 -7.55 -6.82
C PHE A 86 26.82 -7.78 -5.78
N ALA A 87 27.70 -8.75 -6.02
CA ALA A 87 28.84 -8.98 -5.14
C ALA A 87 29.71 -7.71 -5.04
N ARG A 88 29.97 -7.04 -6.17
CA ARG A 88 30.71 -5.79 -6.20
C ARG A 88 29.95 -4.64 -5.54
N ALA A 89 28.62 -4.61 -5.67
CA ALA A 89 27.78 -3.55 -5.11
C ALA A 89 27.62 -3.65 -3.58
N PHE A 90 27.60 -4.86 -3.01
CA PHE A 90 27.18 -5.07 -1.62
C PHE A 90 28.18 -5.77 -0.70
N GLN A 91 29.27 -6.36 -1.20
CA GLN A 91 30.27 -6.99 -0.32
C GLN A 91 31.14 -5.97 0.41
N GLN A 92 31.25 -4.74 -0.10
CA GLN A 92 32.05 -3.70 0.53
C GLN A 92 31.17 -2.92 1.52
N PRO A 93 31.57 -2.82 2.80
CA PRO A 93 30.78 -2.12 3.81
C PRO A 93 30.60 -0.63 3.48
N GLU A 94 31.62 0.00 2.88
CA GLU A 94 31.55 1.38 2.38
C GLU A 94 30.41 1.57 1.36
N PHE A 95 30.30 0.64 0.40
CA PHE A 95 29.27 0.70 -0.63
C PHE A 95 27.89 0.45 -0.04
N LEU A 96 27.79 -0.48 0.93
CA LEU A 96 26.54 -0.76 1.62
C LEU A 96 26.06 0.46 2.41
N SER A 97 26.96 1.16 3.10
CA SER A 97 26.64 2.37 3.86
C SER A 97 26.17 3.50 2.94
N VAL A 98 26.84 3.74 1.82
CA VAL A 98 26.42 4.75 0.81
C VAL A 98 25.08 4.38 0.18
N TYR A 99 24.87 3.09 -0.12
CA TYR A 99 23.59 2.59 -0.62
C TYR A 99 22.47 2.83 0.40
N ALA A 100 22.68 2.42 1.65
CA ALA A 100 21.71 2.59 2.72
C ALA A 100 21.39 4.08 2.94
N ALA A 101 22.40 4.94 3.08
CA ALA A 101 22.23 6.38 3.23
C ALA A 101 21.35 7.00 2.12
N ARG A 102 21.50 6.53 0.87
CA ARG A 102 20.79 7.10 -0.27
C ARG A 102 19.35 6.61 -0.41
N TRP A 103 19.09 5.32 -0.16
CA TRP A 103 17.82 4.68 -0.51
C TRP A 103 16.99 4.21 0.69
N SER A 104 17.60 3.96 1.86
CA SER A 104 16.85 3.54 3.06
C SER A 104 15.91 4.62 3.62
N PRO A 105 16.24 5.93 3.65
CA PRO A 105 15.36 6.93 4.28
C PRO A 105 14.02 7.05 3.56
N THR A 106 14.04 7.16 2.22
CA THR A 106 12.80 7.24 1.43
C THR A 106 11.99 5.94 1.50
N ARG A 107 12.65 4.78 1.55
CA ARG A 107 11.98 3.48 1.67
C ARG A 107 11.34 3.28 3.04
N ALA A 108 11.92 3.83 4.10
CA ALA A 108 11.35 3.75 5.45
C ALA A 108 10.04 4.55 5.60
N LEU A 109 9.78 5.52 4.72
CA LEU A 109 8.54 6.30 4.71
C LEU A 109 7.44 5.69 3.84
N TRP A 110 7.77 4.70 3.00
CA TRP A 110 6.79 3.93 2.23
C TRP A 110 6.34 2.72 3.05
N THR A 111 5.47 2.98 4.01
CA THR A 111 4.66 1.99 4.74
C THR A 111 3.20 2.27 4.48
#